data_AF-A0A6P3FH51-F1
#
_entry.id   AF-A0A6P3FH51-F1
#
_cell.length_a   1.000
_cell.length_b   1.000
_cell.length_c   1.000
_cell.angle_alpha   90.00
_cell.angle_beta   90.00
_cell.angle_gamma   90.00
#
_symmetry.space_group_name_H-M   'P 1'
#
loop_
_entity.id
_entity.type
_entity.pdbx_description
1 polymer ?
#
loop_
_entity_poly.entity_id
_entity_poly.type
_entity_poly.pdbx_seq_one_letter_code
_entity_poly.pdbx_strand_id
1 'polypeptide(L)'
;MTGKKRGRKSSKPRKRAVSRSSWAELQFPVSRVERYLREGGYAQRLSSATPVFLAGVLEFLTANILDQAGKEAQNKHKKCIAPQYLETVIESIQQLHPLMGDGTKSLLDQMVHVKNK
;
A
#
# COMPACT_ATOMS: atom_id res chain seq x y z
N MET A 1 49.34 14.88 39.21
CA MET A 1 48.09 14.26 39.72
C MET A 1 46.99 14.44 38.66
N THR A 2 46.84 13.44 37.80
CA THR A 2 45.65 12.55 37.71
C THR A 2 44.45 13.20 36.99
N GLY A 3 44.35 12.89 35.71
CA GLY A 3 43.21 13.22 34.87
C GLY A 3 41.95 12.46 35.23
N LYS A 4 40.81 12.97 34.78
CA LYS A 4 39.53 12.28 34.83
C LYS A 4 38.84 12.38 33.47
N LYS A 5 39.16 11.41 32.59
CA LYS A 5 38.41 11.16 31.35
C LYS A 5 36.98 10.79 31.74
N ARG A 6 36.01 11.63 31.36
CA ARG A 6 34.59 11.34 31.52
C ARG A 6 34.23 10.12 30.66
N GLY A 7 33.63 9.13 31.29
CA GLY A 7 33.37 7.80 30.75
C GLY A 7 32.68 7.83 29.40
N ARG A 8 33.32 7.16 28.43
CA ARG A 8 32.73 6.76 27.15
C ARG A 8 31.61 5.77 27.50
N LYS A 9 30.35 6.21 27.46
CA LYS A 9 29.21 5.29 27.59
C LYS A 9 29.36 4.23 26.50
N SER A 10 29.59 2.99 26.93
CA SER A 10 29.67 1.81 26.07
C SER A 10 28.41 1.75 25.21
N SER A 11 28.57 1.88 23.89
CA SER A 11 27.46 1.68 22.96
C SER A 11 27.10 0.21 22.95
N LYS A 12 26.15 -0.18 23.80
CA LYS A 12 25.48 -1.49 23.67
C LYS A 12 25.01 -1.62 22.22
N PRO A 13 25.23 -2.76 21.54
CA PRO A 13 24.75 -2.96 20.19
C PRO A 13 23.24 -2.72 20.17
N ARG A 14 22.79 -1.70 19.42
CA ARG A 14 21.36 -1.43 19.27
C ARG A 14 20.72 -2.64 18.58
N LYS A 15 19.75 -3.28 19.23
CA LYS A 15 18.89 -4.27 18.59
C LYS A 15 18.32 -3.64 17.31
N ARG A 16 18.34 -4.37 16.20
CA ARG A 16 17.78 -3.89 14.93
C ARG A 16 16.32 -3.53 15.16
N ALA A 17 15.94 -2.32 14.77
CA ALA A 17 14.55 -1.90 14.84
C ALA A 17 13.73 -2.74 13.84
N VAL A 18 12.70 -3.42 14.33
CA VAL A 18 11.72 -4.11 13.47
C VAL A 18 10.73 -3.06 12.98
N SER A 19 10.45 -3.05 11.68
CA SER A 19 9.46 -2.13 11.11
C SER A 19 8.05 -2.56 11.51
N ARG A 20 7.13 -1.60 11.68
CA ARG A 20 5.74 -1.93 12.00
C ARG A 20 5.04 -2.77 10.93
N SER A 21 5.39 -2.57 9.65
CA SER A 21 4.92 -3.42 8.55
C SER A 21 5.39 -4.85 8.71
N SER A 22 6.69 -5.07 8.97
CA SER A 22 7.23 -6.42 9.19
C SER A 22 6.66 -7.08 10.44
N TRP A 23 6.34 -6.30 11.47
CA TRP A 23 5.74 -6.82 12.69
C TRP A 23 4.25 -7.16 12.52
N ALA A 24 3.55 -6.47 11.62
CA ALA A 24 2.16 -6.73 11.26
C ALA A 24 1.99 -7.72 10.09
N GLU A 25 3.09 -8.24 9.54
CA GLU A 25 3.11 -9.13 8.38
C GLU A 25 2.45 -8.54 7.11
N LEU A 26 2.52 -7.21 6.97
CA LEU A 26 1.97 -6.48 5.83
C LEU A 26 3.08 -6.04 4.87
N GLN A 27 2.83 -6.20 3.56
CA GLN A 27 3.68 -5.60 2.52
C GLN A 27 3.49 -4.09 2.45
N PHE A 28 2.30 -3.59 2.77
CA PHE A 28 2.01 -2.17 2.71
C PHE A 28 2.71 -1.39 3.85
N PRO A 29 3.21 -0.17 3.57
CA PRO A 29 3.99 0.60 4.53
C PRO A 29 3.11 1.27 5.60
N VAL A 30 2.90 0.62 6.75
CA VAL A 30 2.07 1.09 7.88
C VAL A 30 2.47 2.49 8.33
N SER A 31 3.76 2.77 8.47
CA SER A 31 4.24 4.09 8.89
C SER A 31 3.94 5.19 7.88
N ARG A 32 3.88 4.87 6.59
CA ARG A 32 3.53 5.84 5.54
C ARG A 32 2.04 6.12 5.56
N VAL A 33 1.21 5.09 5.75
CA VAL A 33 -0.24 5.23 5.91
C VAL A 33 -0.56 6.12 7.12
N GLU A 34 0.07 5.90 8.27
CA GLU A 34 -0.13 6.77 9.44
C GLU A 34 0.23 8.22 9.14
N ARG A 35 1.37 8.46 8.47
CA ARG A 35 1.79 9.82 8.10
C ARG A 35 0.72 10.51 7.25
N TYR A 36 0.20 9.84 6.23
CA TYR A 36 -0.88 10.39 5.40
C TYR A 36 -2.18 10.63 6.17
N LEU A 37 -2.52 9.78 7.14
CA LEU A 37 -3.67 10.01 8.02
C LEU A 37 -3.50 11.27 8.88
N ARG A 38 -2.27 11.58 9.31
CA ARG A 38 -1.97 12.79 10.10
C ARG A 38 -1.92 14.03 9.22
N GLU A 39 -1.27 13.96 8.06
CA GLU A 39 -1.19 15.06 7.09
C GLU A 39 -2.59 15.44 6.55
N GLY A 40 -3.47 14.46 6.37
CA GLY A 40 -4.86 14.70 5.93
C GLY A 40 -5.80 15.24 7.01
N GLY A 41 -5.37 15.33 8.28
CA GLY A 41 -6.17 15.93 9.35
C GLY A 41 -7.47 15.20 9.69
N TYR A 42 -7.61 13.92 9.35
CA TYR A 42 -8.86 13.15 9.53
C TYR A 42 -9.29 13.00 10.99
N ALA A 43 -8.36 13.09 11.94
CA ALA A 43 -8.64 13.08 13.37
C ALA A 43 -7.53 13.77 14.16
N GLN A 44 -7.89 14.36 15.32
CA GLN A 44 -6.92 14.97 16.24
C GLN A 44 -5.96 13.94 16.86
N ARG A 45 -6.43 12.70 17.08
CA ARG A 45 -5.65 11.58 17.60
C ARG A 45 -5.99 10.32 16.82
N LEU A 46 -4.95 9.53 16.50
CA LEU A 46 -5.08 8.23 15.85
C LEU A 46 -4.71 7.13 16.84
N SER A 47 -5.49 6.04 16.85
CA SER A 47 -5.12 4.83 17.58
C SER A 47 -3.92 4.15 16.93
N SER A 48 -3.10 3.44 17.71
CA SER A 48 -1.95 2.70 17.20
C SER A 48 -2.35 1.60 16.19
N ALA A 49 -3.56 1.08 16.31
CA ALA A 49 -4.10 0.05 15.42
C ALA A 49 -4.66 0.60 14.10
N THR A 50 -5.10 1.87 14.07
CA THR A 50 -5.71 2.49 12.88
C THR A 50 -4.86 2.38 11.61
N PRO A 51 -3.56 2.73 11.60
CA PRO A 51 -2.76 2.63 10.38
C PRO A 51 -2.48 1.18 9.96
N VAL A 52 -2.45 0.24 10.91
CA VAL A 52 -2.28 -1.19 10.62
C VAL A 52 -3.54 -1.74 9.95
N PHE A 53 -4.70 -1.43 10.51
CA PHE A 53 -5.99 -1.83 9.97
C PHE A 53 -6.19 -1.31 8.55
N LEU A 54 -5.97 0.01 8.33
CA LEU A 54 -6.13 0.60 7.01
C LEU A 54 -5.13 0.03 6.00
N ALA A 55 -3.87 -0.16 6.38
CA ALA A 55 -2.87 -0.77 5.51
C ALA A 55 -3.28 -2.20 5.10
N GLY A 56 -3.80 -2.99 6.04
CA GLY A 56 -4.27 -4.35 5.76
C GLY A 56 -5.48 -4.38 4.82
N VAL A 57 -6.45 -3.48 5.00
CA VAL A 57 -7.60 -3.38 4.09
C VAL A 57 -7.16 -3.00 2.67
N LEU A 58 -6.27 -2.02 2.54
CA LEU A 58 -5.73 -1.61 1.24
C LEU A 58 -4.94 -2.73 0.56
N GLU A 59 -4.12 -3.46 1.34
CA GLU A 59 -3.37 -4.61 0.84
C GLU A 59 -4.28 -5.73 0.36
N PHE A 60 -5.31 -6.07 1.15
CA PHE A 60 -6.30 -7.08 0.78
C PHE A 60 -7.03 -6.73 -0.51
N LEU A 61 -7.52 -5.50 -0.64
CA LEU A 61 -8.24 -5.05 -1.84
C LEU A 61 -7.31 -5.07 -3.08
N THR A 62 -6.09 -4.57 -2.93
CA THR A 62 -5.11 -4.55 -4.02
C THR A 62 -4.75 -5.97 -4.45
N ALA A 63 -4.50 -6.87 -3.50
CA ALA A 63 -4.19 -8.26 -3.78
C ALA A 63 -5.35 -8.98 -4.50
N ASN A 64 -6.59 -8.75 -4.06
CA ASN A 64 -7.77 -9.36 -4.69
C ASN A 64 -7.94 -8.91 -6.15
N ILE A 65 -7.83 -7.61 -6.41
CA ILE A 65 -7.95 -7.06 -7.77
C ILE A 65 -6.83 -7.61 -8.67
N LEU A 66 -5.58 -7.64 -8.17
CA LEU A 66 -4.45 -8.15 -8.94
C LEU A 66 -4.51 -9.66 -9.18
N ASP A 67 -5.02 -10.45 -8.23
CA ASP A 67 -5.21 -11.90 -8.40
C ASP A 67 -6.22 -12.18 -9.52
N GLN A 68 -7.36 -11.50 -9.51
CA GLN A 68 -8.37 -11.65 -10.56
C GLN A 68 -7.86 -11.16 -11.92
N ALA A 69 -7.17 -10.02 -11.96
CA ALA A 69 -6.61 -9.50 -13.20
C ALA A 69 -5.48 -10.40 -13.74
N GLY A 70 -4.71 -11.03 -12.83
CA GLY A 70 -3.70 -12.03 -13.18
C GLY A 70 -4.31 -13.28 -13.79
N LYS A 71 -5.40 -13.80 -13.21
CA LYS A 71 -6.17 -14.92 -13.77
C LYS A 71 -6.71 -14.60 -15.15
N GLU A 72 -7.29 -13.42 -15.34
CA GLU A 72 -7.81 -12.97 -16.63
C GLU A 72 -6.70 -12.83 -17.68
N ALA A 73 -5.55 -12.26 -17.30
CA ALA A 73 -4.38 -12.19 -18.18
C ALA A 73 -3.87 -13.58 -18.60
N GLN A 74 -3.81 -14.52 -17.66
CA GLN A 74 -3.40 -15.91 -17.92
C GLN A 74 -4.38 -16.62 -18.83
N ASN A 75 -5.69 -16.44 -18.63
CA ASN A 75 -6.74 -16.99 -19.49
C ASN A 75 -6.60 -16.50 -20.95
N LYS A 76 -6.13 -15.27 -21.16
CA LYS A 76 -5.83 -14.72 -22.49
C LYS A 76 -4.40 -14.97 -22.97
N HIS A 77 -3.69 -15.90 -22.32
CA HIS A 77 -2.30 -16.28 -22.60
C HIS A 77 -1.32 -15.10 -22.60
N LYS A 78 -1.58 -14.08 -21.77
CA LYS A 78 -0.66 -12.95 -21.57
C LYS A 78 0.11 -13.12 -20.26
N LYS A 79 1.40 -12.76 -20.30
CA LYS A 79 2.30 -12.79 -19.13
C LYS A 79 2.26 -11.52 -18.28
N CYS A 80 1.65 -10.45 -18.77
CA CYS A 80 1.64 -9.14 -18.13
C CYS A 80 0.19 -8.66 -17.97
N ILE A 81 -0.12 -8.08 -16.81
CA ILE A 81 -1.42 -7.47 -16.53
C ILE A 81 -1.48 -6.12 -17.24
N ALA A 82 -2.35 -6.01 -18.25
CA ALA A 82 -2.66 -4.76 -18.93
C ALA A 82 -3.83 -4.02 -18.24
N PRO A 83 -3.95 -2.69 -18.43
CA PRO A 83 -5.06 -1.90 -17.86
C PRO A 83 -6.45 -2.45 -18.21
N GLN A 84 -6.61 -3.01 -19.41
CA GLN A 84 -7.84 -3.64 -19.90
C GLN A 84 -8.34 -4.78 -18.98
N TYR A 85 -7.43 -5.55 -18.39
CA TYR A 85 -7.83 -6.62 -17.47
C TYR A 85 -8.28 -6.09 -16.12
N LEU A 86 -7.74 -4.95 -15.69
CA LEU A 86 -8.21 -4.26 -14.49
C LEU A 86 -9.60 -3.70 -14.70
N GLU A 87 -9.87 -3.08 -15.86
CA GLU A 87 -11.22 -2.60 -16.22
C GLU A 87 -12.25 -3.73 -16.16
N THR A 88 -11.97 -4.87 -16.77
CA THR A 88 -12.89 -6.03 -16.75
C THR A 88 -13.14 -6.54 -15.33
N VAL A 89 -12.10 -6.61 -14.49
CA VAL A 89 -12.23 -7.06 -13.09
C VAL A 89 -13.03 -6.07 -12.26
N ILE A 90 -12.80 -4.78 -12.47
CA ILE A 90 -13.53 -3.69 -11.80
C ILE A 90 -15.01 -3.74 -12.14
N GLU A 91 -15.36 -3.90 -13.41
CA GLU A 91 -16.76 -4.01 -13.87
C GLU A 91 -17.45 -5.26 -13.34
N SER A 92 -16.70 -6.36 -13.24
CA SER A 92 -17.19 -7.62 -12.68
C SER A 92 -17.51 -7.51 -11.18
N ILE A 93 -16.76 -6.71 -10.43
CA ILE A 93 -16.98 -6.53 -9.00
C ILE A 93 -18.03 -5.43 -8.76
N GLN A 94 -19.31 -5.83 -8.77
CA GLN A 94 -20.45 -4.95 -8.49
C GLN A 94 -20.31 -4.12 -7.20
N GLN A 95 -19.59 -4.63 -6.19
CA GLN A 95 -19.38 -3.95 -4.92
C GLN A 95 -18.34 -2.82 -4.99
N LEU A 96 -17.51 -2.78 -6.04
CA LEU A 96 -16.54 -1.69 -6.25
C LEU A 96 -17.17 -0.49 -6.97
N HIS A 97 -18.30 -0.65 -7.64
CA HIS A 97 -18.98 0.43 -8.35
C HIS A 97 -19.24 1.69 -7.48
N PRO A 98 -19.72 1.58 -6.22
CA PRO A 98 -19.90 2.74 -5.36
C PRO A 98 -18.59 3.41 -4.93
N LEU A 99 -17.48 2.66 -4.92
CA LEU A 99 -16.15 3.16 -4.57
C LEU A 99 -15.46 3.83 -5.76
N MET A 100 -15.91 3.53 -6.97
CA MET A 100 -15.34 4.01 -8.23
C MET A 100 -16.18 5.15 -8.79
N GLY A 101 -15.87 6.37 -8.34
CA GLY A 101 -16.44 7.59 -8.92
C GLY A 101 -16.02 7.81 -10.37
N ASP A 102 -16.69 8.71 -11.08
CA ASP A 102 -16.52 8.93 -12.53
C ASP A 102 -15.07 9.18 -12.98
N GLY A 103 -14.20 9.69 -12.11
CA GLY A 103 -12.80 9.97 -12.40
C GLY A 103 -11.91 8.74 -12.64
N THR A 104 -12.25 7.56 -12.11
CA THR A 104 -11.40 6.36 -12.27
C THR A 104 -11.47 5.78 -13.67
N LYS A 105 -12.61 5.90 -14.35
CA LYS A 105 -12.76 5.49 -15.76
C LYS A 105 -11.85 6.33 -16.66
N SER A 106 -11.74 7.63 -16.39
CA SER A 106 -10.85 8.53 -17.14
C SER A 106 -9.36 8.16 -16.96
N LEU A 107 -8.95 7.74 -15.77
CA LEU A 107 -7.55 7.32 -15.53
C LEU A 107 -7.21 6.02 -16.26
N LEU A 108 -8.10 5.03 -16.24
CA LEU A 108 -7.90 3.77 -16.97
C LEU A 108 -7.90 4.02 -18.48
N ASP A 109 -8.81 4.85 -18.97
CA ASP A 109 -8.89 5.25 -20.38
C ASP A 109 -7.61 5.97 -20.86
N GLN A 110 -7.05 6.87 -20.03
CA GLN A 110 -5.75 7.49 -20.31
C GLN A 110 -4.61 6.47 -20.41
N MET A 111 -4.63 5.42 -19.60
CA MET A 111 -3.60 4.36 -19.65
C MET A 111 -3.72 3.49 -20.91
N VAL A 112 -4.92 3.33 -21.48
CA VAL A 112 -5.15 2.61 -22.74
C VAL A 112 -4.65 3.42 -23.94
N HIS A 113 -4.89 4.74 -23.96
CA HIS A 113 -4.55 5.61 -25.08
C HIS A 113 -3.04 5.91 -25.24
N VAL A 114 -2.22 5.73 -24.19
CA VAL A 114 -0.76 5.92 -24.27
C VAL A 114 -0.08 4.94 -25.24
N LYS A 115 -0.74 3.84 -25.62
CA LYS A 115 -0.16 2.83 -26.53
C LYS A 115 -0.21 3.16 -28.03
N ASN A 116 -0.86 4.26 -28.43
CA ASN A 116 -1.04 4.66 -29.83
C ASN A 116 -0.25 5.94 -30.19
N LYS A 117 1.05 5.97 -29.90
CA LYS A 117 1.96 7.01 -30.41
C LYS A 117 3.32 6.43 -30.75
#